data_AF-A0A7S2RXC2-F1
#
_entry.id   AF-A0A7S2RXC2-F1
#
_cell.length_a   1.000
_cell.length_b   1.000
_cell.length_c   1.000
_cell.angle_alpha   90.00
_cell.angle_beta   90.00
_cell.angle_gamma   90.00
#
_symmetry.space_group_name_H-M   'P 1'
#
loop_
_entity.id
_entity.type
_entity.pdbx_description
1 polymer ?
#
loop_
_entity_poly.entity_id
_entity_poly.type
_entity_poly.pdbx_seq_one_letter_code
_entity_poly.pdbx_strand_id
1 'polypeptide(L)'
;NLIHDEYFYHLQISSNGLVLVVSLYDNIFVYHYNERDDTWSIDSRLKFVDTSNILRFASSADAVTIATRIGNRTHVKRLEDSHDLLSCEDNQVPFNFTMKPDNFPRDNLWYVISKAMFFGSTQAIEIDANSEPITKSACLEKNTTYTFHIMDTYGDGVCCEWGYGDFALYWNHQKVLQSNSSSFKKQTLCLSQPQTLNFSILNLELYSYSSDIEWDIVNSKSISLLRHRGSRAIRDFNFGICLEMNECVHLGIRDTSGKGTPYTVTRGDTSISNGNTSFYLDSINTGDCTVCAEGQTLLEFSFFTDYTPAETSWVLLDSNNTIVLQNGDGYNTNRYYHNQTCIPDDECMTFASIDSLGDGGMMYSLKIGDEVIGNRGKFHTGSVEREKINCQNTTCSPGQVLFEIDLVTTDQPELLSWELRDLNNITILAGSNYTTKNRYYYQEECLPATTCLKFWLLDNSTTIGKIYVITWNGSVIQERYDDKFNEFFEDGDC
;
A
#
# COMPACT_ATOMS: atom_id res chain seq x y z
N ASN A 1 -20.07 55.29 11.41
CA ASN A 1 -20.84 56.51 11.71
C ASN A 1 -21.77 56.27 12.89
N LEU A 2 -21.24 56.39 14.11
CA LEU A 2 -21.97 56.68 15.34
C LEU A 2 -20.98 57.45 16.20
N ILE A 3 -20.92 58.77 15.99
CA ILE A 3 -20.21 59.71 16.87
C ILE A 3 -21.33 60.50 17.54
N HIS A 4 -21.53 60.25 18.83
CA HIS A 4 -22.26 61.15 19.70
C HIS A 4 -21.29 61.60 20.79
N ASP A 5 -21.27 62.91 20.99
CA ASP A 5 -20.33 63.67 21.79
C ASP A 5 -20.14 63.14 23.24
N GLU A 6 -18.91 63.28 23.73
CA GLU A 6 -18.40 63.07 25.11
C GLU A 6 -17.90 61.68 25.57
N TYR A 7 -17.77 60.68 24.69
CA TYR A 7 -17.17 59.38 25.08
C TYR A 7 -15.85 59.11 24.36
N PHE A 8 -14.74 58.96 25.12
CA PHE A 8 -13.48 58.46 24.56
C PHE A 8 -13.61 56.96 24.27
N TYR A 9 -13.80 56.60 23.00
CA TYR A 9 -13.68 55.22 22.52
C TYR A 9 -12.34 55.05 21.80
N HIS A 10 -11.58 54.04 22.20
CA HIS A 10 -10.45 53.56 21.40
C HIS A 10 -10.82 52.20 20.81
N LEU A 11 -10.68 52.08 19.48
CA LEU A 11 -10.99 50.87 18.73
C LEU A 11 -9.75 50.41 17.99
N GLN A 12 -9.34 49.16 18.21
CA GLN A 12 -8.21 48.54 17.53
C GLN A 12 -8.59 47.14 17.06
N ILE A 13 -8.26 46.83 15.81
CA ILE A 13 -8.47 45.51 15.23
C ILE A 13 -7.13 44.86 14.87
N SER A 14 -7.02 43.53 14.99
CA SER A 14 -5.90 42.78 14.44
C SER A 14 -5.89 42.88 12.91
N SER A 15 -4.73 42.68 12.29
CA SER A 15 -4.58 42.91 10.84
C SER A 15 -5.37 41.88 10.02
N ASN A 16 -5.61 40.68 10.57
CA ASN A 16 -6.48 39.66 9.98
C ASN A 16 -7.98 39.88 10.28
N GLY A 17 -8.35 40.90 11.05
CA GLY A 17 -9.75 41.20 11.36
C GLY A 17 -10.39 40.33 12.44
N LEU A 18 -9.66 39.39 13.05
CA LEU A 18 -10.25 38.39 13.96
C LEU A 18 -10.42 38.87 15.41
N VAL A 19 -9.61 39.83 15.86
CA VAL A 19 -9.65 40.36 17.22
C VAL A 19 -9.96 41.85 17.19
N LEU A 20 -11.03 42.24 17.86
CA LEU A 20 -11.44 43.63 18.03
C LEU A 20 -11.40 44.00 19.50
N VAL A 21 -10.68 45.07 19.81
CA VAL A 21 -10.61 45.64 21.15
C VAL A 21 -11.31 46.97 21.17
N VAL A 22 -12.28 47.11 22.08
CA VAL A 22 -13.07 48.33 22.28
C VAL A 22 -12.88 48.81 23.71
N SER A 23 -12.33 50.01 23.87
CA SER A 23 -12.28 50.71 25.16
C SER A 23 -13.52 51.59 25.32
N LEU A 24 -14.28 51.42 26.40
CA LEU A 24 -15.48 52.20 26.71
C LEU A 24 -15.52 52.53 28.21
N TYR A 25 -15.45 53.83 28.55
CA TYR A 25 -15.22 54.29 29.93
C TYR A 25 -14.02 53.56 30.55
N ASP A 26 -14.14 53.05 31.78
CA ASP A 26 -13.12 52.30 32.52
C ASP A 26 -13.03 50.81 32.12
N ASN A 27 -13.67 50.37 31.03
CA ASN A 27 -13.68 48.97 30.61
C ASN A 27 -13.03 48.78 29.25
N ILE A 28 -12.30 47.68 29.12
CA ILE A 28 -11.83 47.15 27.82
C ILE A 28 -12.62 45.89 27.53
N PHE A 29 -13.23 45.86 26.36
CA PHE A 29 -13.94 44.71 25.80
C PHE A 29 -13.13 44.11 24.67
N VAL A 30 -12.99 42.80 24.68
CA VAL A 30 -12.35 42.03 23.61
C VAL A 30 -13.42 41.24 22.91
N TYR A 31 -13.49 41.39 21.60
CA TYR A 31 -14.40 40.67 20.74
C TYR A 31 -13.60 39.79 19.80
N HIS A 32 -14.08 38.57 19.60
CA HIS A 32 -13.58 37.60 18.65
C HIS A 32 -14.58 37.47 17.52
N TYR A 33 -14.12 37.64 16.30
CA TYR A 33 -14.93 37.44 15.12
C TYR A 33 -15.01 35.94 14.83
N ASN A 34 -16.20 35.38 15.00
CA ASN A 34 -16.48 34.03 14.61
C ASN A 34 -16.74 34.01 13.11
N GLU A 35 -15.72 33.64 12.34
CA GLU A 35 -15.82 33.48 10.89
C GLU A 35 -16.90 32.46 10.48
N ARG A 36 -17.26 31.51 11.36
CA ARG A 36 -18.25 30.46 11.05
C ARG A 36 -19.67 31.00 10.93
N ASP A 37 -20.02 31.99 11.74
CA ASP A 37 -21.40 32.49 11.84
C ASP A 37 -21.52 33.99 11.49
N ASP A 38 -20.44 34.64 11.05
CA ASP A 38 -20.36 36.09 10.78
C ASP A 38 -20.83 36.92 11.99
N THR A 39 -20.37 36.53 13.18
CA THR A 39 -20.76 37.19 14.44
C THR A 39 -19.55 37.55 15.29
N TRP A 40 -19.66 38.67 16.00
CA TRP A 40 -18.71 39.03 17.04
C TRP A 40 -19.19 38.50 18.39
N SER A 41 -18.33 37.78 19.08
CA SER A 41 -18.57 37.31 20.45
C SER A 41 -17.63 38.00 21.43
N ILE A 42 -18.13 38.35 22.61
CA ILE A 42 -17.35 39.01 23.66
C ILE A 42 -16.57 37.98 24.49
N ASP A 43 -15.26 38.17 24.70
CA ASP A 43 -14.50 37.33 25.64
C ASP A 43 -14.84 37.74 27.09
N SER A 44 -15.78 37.00 27.67
CA SER A 44 -16.26 37.20 29.04
C SER A 44 -15.20 36.94 30.13
N ARG A 45 -14.06 36.32 29.80
CA ARG A 45 -12.96 36.04 30.74
C ARG A 45 -12.04 37.25 30.93
N LEU A 46 -12.09 38.21 30.02
CA LEU A 46 -11.20 39.36 29.98
C LEU A 46 -11.98 40.64 30.29
N LYS A 47 -12.13 40.95 31.58
CA LYS A 47 -12.63 42.25 32.03
C LYS A 47 -11.50 43.04 32.66
N PHE A 48 -10.96 44.02 31.93
CA PHE A 48 -10.04 44.99 32.52
C PHE A 48 -10.85 46.12 33.14
N VAL A 49 -10.53 46.42 34.39
CA VAL A 49 -11.06 47.58 35.10
C VAL A 49 -9.92 48.59 35.16
N ASP A 50 -10.15 49.76 34.57
CA ASP A 50 -9.31 50.97 34.52
C ASP A 50 -8.56 51.21 33.19
N THR A 51 -9.20 51.98 32.29
CA THR A 51 -8.65 52.44 31.00
C THR A 51 -7.87 53.75 31.12
N SER A 52 -7.90 54.42 32.29
CA SER A 52 -7.23 55.71 32.51
C SER A 52 -5.69 55.62 32.40
N ASN A 53 -5.18 54.39 32.30
CA ASN A 53 -3.77 54.03 32.34
C ASN A 53 -3.26 53.39 31.03
N ILE A 54 -4.02 53.40 29.94
CA ILE A 54 -3.56 52.84 28.65
C ILE A 54 -2.49 53.76 28.03
N LEU A 55 -1.33 53.19 27.72
CA LEU A 55 -0.21 53.90 27.09
C LEU A 55 -0.29 53.82 25.55
N ARG A 56 -0.58 52.63 25.02
CA ARG A 56 -0.60 52.38 23.56
C ARG A 56 -1.29 51.05 23.24
N PHE A 57 -1.92 51.02 22.06
CA PHE A 57 -2.32 49.82 21.35
C PHE A 57 -1.36 49.53 20.20
N ALA A 58 -1.12 48.25 19.93
CA ALA A 58 -0.43 47.78 18.74
C ALA A 58 -1.17 46.57 18.15
N SER A 59 -1.26 46.48 16.84
CA SER A 59 -1.83 45.34 16.14
C SER A 59 -0.72 44.49 15.49
N SER A 60 -0.85 43.17 15.57
CA SER A 60 -0.13 42.21 14.73
C SER A 60 -1.09 41.55 13.74
N ALA A 61 -0.63 40.53 13.02
CA ALA A 61 -1.48 39.75 12.12
C ALA A 61 -2.71 39.20 12.85
N ASP A 62 -2.50 38.66 14.05
CA ASP A 62 -3.37 37.74 14.78
C ASP A 62 -3.84 38.26 16.16
N ALA A 63 -3.36 39.43 16.58
CA ALA A 63 -3.58 39.90 17.95
C ALA A 63 -3.61 41.42 18.06
N VAL A 64 -4.18 41.88 19.17
CA VAL A 64 -4.05 43.26 19.66
C VAL A 64 -3.26 43.26 20.96
N THR A 65 -2.19 44.03 21.03
CA THR A 65 -1.38 44.20 22.24
C THR A 65 -1.69 45.52 22.91
N ILE A 66 -1.94 45.50 24.22
CA ILE A 66 -2.22 46.68 25.03
C ILE A 66 -1.09 46.87 26.03
N ALA A 67 -0.52 48.07 26.06
CA ALA A 67 0.38 48.50 27.13
C ALA A 67 -0.38 49.43 28.10
N THR A 68 -0.38 49.10 29.39
CA THR A 68 -0.99 49.91 30.45
C THR A 68 0.04 50.27 31.53
N ARG A 69 -0.19 51.35 32.27
CA ARG A 69 0.64 51.80 33.38
C ARG A 69 -0.08 51.59 34.72
N ILE A 70 0.39 50.65 35.54
CA ILE A 70 -0.16 50.43 36.87
C ILE A 70 0.89 50.91 37.89
N GLY A 71 0.62 52.04 38.54
CA GLY A 71 1.62 52.75 39.35
C GLY A 71 2.81 53.19 38.48
N ASN A 72 4.03 52.81 38.89
CA ASN A 72 5.27 53.11 38.14
C ASN A 72 5.69 52.01 37.14
N ARG A 73 4.87 50.97 36.94
CA ARG A 73 5.21 49.84 36.05
C ARG A 73 4.36 49.85 34.79
N THR A 74 4.99 49.48 33.68
CA THR A 74 4.29 49.20 32.43
C THR A 74 3.96 47.70 32.35
N HIS A 75 2.69 47.39 32.16
CA HIS A 75 2.19 46.05 31.89
C HIS A 75 1.83 45.94 30.42
N VAL A 76 2.22 44.84 29.78
CA VAL A 76 1.89 44.57 28.37
C VAL A 76 1.08 43.28 28.32
N LYS A 77 -0.09 43.32 27.69
CA LYS A 77 -0.92 42.14 27.48
C LYS A 77 -1.26 42.01 26.01
N ARG A 78 -0.94 40.84 25.45
CA ARG A 78 -1.27 40.43 24.10
C ARG A 78 -2.61 39.70 24.14
N LEU A 79 -3.55 40.14 23.31
CA LEU A 79 -4.91 39.62 23.18
C LEU A 79 -4.99 38.97 21.82
N GLU A 80 -4.70 37.68 21.80
CA GLU A 80 -4.74 36.83 20.60
C GLU A 80 -6.16 36.30 20.40
N ASP A 81 -6.46 35.85 19.19
CA ASP A 81 -7.71 35.16 18.93
C ASP A 81 -7.77 33.85 19.74
N SER A 82 -8.47 33.88 20.88
CA SER A 82 -8.64 32.73 21.74
C SER A 82 -9.81 31.86 21.25
N HIS A 83 -9.71 31.35 20.04
CA HIS A 83 -10.15 29.98 19.83
C HIS A 83 -9.14 29.10 20.54
N ASP A 84 -9.58 28.13 21.33
CA ASP A 84 -8.71 27.15 22.00
C ASP A 84 -7.81 26.46 20.97
N LEU A 85 -6.66 27.06 20.67
CA LEU A 85 -5.64 26.49 19.82
C LEU A 85 -5.11 25.31 20.61
N LEU A 86 -5.53 24.11 20.21
CA LEU A 86 -5.04 22.87 20.78
C LEU A 86 -3.51 22.94 20.82
N SER A 87 -2.97 23.02 22.03
CA SER A 87 -1.52 22.99 22.27
C SER A 87 -1.13 21.54 22.45
N CYS A 88 -0.20 21.07 21.63
CA CYS A 88 0.33 19.72 21.69
C CYS A 88 1.72 19.71 22.30
N GLU A 89 2.21 18.53 22.68
CA GLU A 89 3.59 18.34 23.14
C GLU A 89 4.60 18.65 22.01
N ASP A 90 5.86 18.87 22.38
CA ASP A 90 6.93 19.21 21.42
C ASP A 90 7.17 18.15 20.34
N ASN A 91 6.74 16.91 20.55
CA ASN A 91 6.80 15.80 19.59
C ASN A 91 5.47 15.58 18.83
N GLN A 92 4.51 16.49 18.94
CA GLN A 92 3.18 16.38 18.35
C GLN A 92 2.76 17.64 17.59
N VAL A 93 1.85 17.48 16.64
CA VAL A 93 1.32 18.54 15.79
C VAL A 93 -0.19 18.60 15.98
N PRO A 94 -0.78 19.80 16.19
CA PRO A 94 -2.22 19.94 16.31
C PRO A 94 -2.89 19.76 14.94
N PHE A 95 -3.84 18.83 14.90
CA PHE A 95 -4.78 18.60 13.82
C PHE A 95 -6.16 19.11 14.26
N ASN A 96 -6.86 19.84 13.39
CA ASN A 96 -8.22 20.29 13.63
C ASN A 96 -9.03 20.24 12.32
N PHE A 97 -10.10 19.44 12.31
CA PHE A 97 -11.05 19.35 11.22
C PHE A 97 -12.44 19.82 11.68
N THR A 98 -13.05 20.68 10.88
CA THR A 98 -14.40 21.19 11.10
C THR A 98 -15.24 20.95 9.86
N MET A 99 -16.46 20.46 10.02
CA MET A 99 -17.40 20.25 8.93
C MET A 99 -18.82 20.58 9.37
N LYS A 100 -19.52 21.38 8.57
CA LYS A 100 -20.96 21.50 8.59
C LYS A 100 -21.48 20.71 7.37
N PRO A 101 -22.22 19.62 7.57
CA PRO A 101 -22.82 18.91 6.44
C PRO A 101 -23.92 19.76 5.79
N ASP A 102 -24.27 19.40 4.57
CA ASP A 102 -25.48 19.89 3.90
C ASP A 102 -26.73 19.12 4.37
N ASN A 103 -27.82 19.12 3.59
CA ASN A 103 -29.01 18.36 3.98
C ASN A 103 -28.85 16.84 3.79
N PHE A 104 -27.70 16.38 3.28
CA PHE A 104 -27.38 14.98 3.02
C PHE A 104 -26.09 14.54 3.75
N PRO A 105 -26.05 14.65 5.09
CA PRO A 105 -24.87 14.31 5.88
C PRO A 105 -24.38 12.90 5.59
N ARG A 106 -25.28 11.93 5.39
CA ARG A 106 -24.96 10.51 5.17
C ARG A 106 -24.12 10.23 3.92
N ASP A 107 -24.03 11.19 3.01
CA ASP A 107 -23.27 11.04 1.78
C ASP A 107 -21.81 11.41 1.99
N ASN A 108 -21.50 12.09 3.10
CA ASN A 108 -20.18 12.56 3.47
C ASN A 108 -19.46 11.57 4.38
N LEU A 109 -18.20 11.27 4.05
CA LEU A 109 -17.28 10.45 4.85
C LEU A 109 -15.93 11.15 4.90
N TRP A 110 -15.30 11.18 6.08
CA TRP A 110 -13.93 11.67 6.22
C TRP A 110 -13.15 10.83 7.22
N TYR A 111 -11.84 10.76 7.03
CA TYR A 111 -10.93 10.06 7.93
C TYR A 111 -9.49 10.55 7.74
N VAL A 112 -8.66 10.34 8.76
CA VAL A 112 -7.21 10.56 8.70
C VAL A 112 -6.51 9.26 9.10
N ILE A 113 -5.54 8.84 8.29
CA ILE A 113 -4.74 7.64 8.52
C ILE A 113 -3.26 7.99 8.61
N SER A 114 -2.55 7.35 9.54
CA SER A 114 -1.10 7.47 9.64
C SER A 114 -0.43 6.35 8.84
N LYS A 115 0.71 6.64 8.22
CA LYS A 115 1.51 5.64 7.53
C LYS A 115 2.21 4.66 8.50
N ALA A 116 2.45 5.06 9.75
CA ALA A 116 3.16 4.26 10.75
C ALA A 116 2.30 3.20 11.46
N MET A 117 0.96 3.35 11.51
CA MET A 117 0.05 2.48 12.29
C MET A 117 -0.52 1.27 11.53
N PHE A 118 -0.09 0.99 10.29
CA PHE A 118 -0.64 -0.15 9.53
C PHE A 118 -0.21 -1.55 10.04
N PHE A 119 0.57 -1.62 11.12
CA PHE A 119 0.89 -2.83 11.87
C PHE A 119 -0.19 -3.23 12.90
N GLY A 120 -1.48 -3.21 12.51
CA GLY A 120 -2.51 -4.00 13.21
C GLY A 120 -3.48 -3.29 14.17
N SER A 121 -3.61 -1.96 14.16
CA SER A 121 -4.76 -1.29 14.80
C SER A 121 -5.10 0.03 14.12
N THR A 122 -6.21 0.05 13.39
CA THR A 122 -6.76 1.28 12.82
C THR A 122 -7.30 2.16 13.94
N GLN A 123 -6.54 3.17 14.37
CA GLN A 123 -7.15 4.43 14.81
C GLN A 123 -7.44 5.25 13.57
N ALA A 124 -8.38 4.79 12.74
CA ALA A 124 -9.08 5.74 11.92
C ALA A 124 -9.96 6.56 12.87
N ILE A 125 -9.84 7.88 12.85
CA ILE A 125 -10.91 8.73 13.40
C ILE A 125 -12.03 8.66 12.35
N GLU A 126 -12.75 7.53 12.31
CA GLU A 126 -13.96 7.34 11.52
C GLU A 126 -15.12 7.95 12.30
N ILE A 127 -15.84 8.89 11.68
CA ILE A 127 -17.06 9.45 12.27
C ILE A 127 -18.15 9.36 11.23
N ASP A 128 -19.13 8.50 11.52
CA ASP A 128 -20.42 8.48 10.84
C ASP A 128 -21.02 9.89 10.82
N ALA A 129 -21.55 10.28 9.67
CA ALA A 129 -22.11 11.60 9.51
C ALA A 129 -23.40 11.78 10.32
N ASN A 130 -23.40 12.82 11.16
CA ASN A 130 -24.58 13.32 11.85
C ASN A 130 -25.03 14.61 11.16
N SER A 131 -26.29 15.02 11.35
CA SER A 131 -26.83 16.29 10.82
C SER A 131 -26.27 17.54 11.51
N GLU A 132 -25.43 17.38 12.53
CA GLU A 132 -24.87 18.48 13.32
C GLU A 132 -23.46 18.85 12.84
N PRO A 133 -23.04 20.12 12.96
CA PRO A 133 -21.66 20.51 12.73
C PRO A 133 -20.69 19.69 13.60
N ILE A 134 -19.63 19.18 12.96
CA ILE A 134 -18.58 18.38 13.58
C ILE A 134 -17.33 19.24 13.72
N THR A 135 -16.70 19.17 14.90
CA THR A 135 -15.33 19.65 15.11
C THR A 135 -14.53 18.55 15.79
N LYS A 136 -13.36 18.22 15.22
CA LYS A 136 -12.48 17.17 15.72
C LYS A 136 -11.06 17.68 15.78
N SER A 137 -10.46 17.59 16.96
CA SER A 137 -9.10 18.03 17.21
C SER A 137 -8.30 16.90 17.85
N ALA A 138 -7.04 16.76 17.45
CA ALA A 138 -6.13 15.74 17.96
C ALA A 138 -4.69 16.24 17.91
N CYS A 139 -3.84 15.69 18.78
CA CYS A 139 -2.40 15.85 18.70
C CYS A 139 -1.81 14.62 18.01
N LEU A 140 -1.24 14.82 16.83
CA LEU A 140 -0.69 13.76 15.97
C LEU A 140 0.84 13.79 16.01
N GLU A 141 1.51 12.65 15.89
CA GLU A 141 2.95 12.54 16.07
C GLU A 141 3.73 13.33 14.99
N LYS A 142 4.77 14.06 15.41
CA LYS A 142 5.76 14.62 14.50
C LYS A 142 6.55 13.49 13.83
N ASN A 143 7.02 13.73 12.60
CA ASN A 143 7.72 12.76 11.75
C ASN A 143 6.86 11.58 11.25
N THR A 144 5.54 11.64 11.41
CA THR A 144 4.62 10.70 10.79
C THR A 144 3.90 11.38 9.63
N THR A 145 3.86 10.71 8.48
CA THR A 145 3.06 11.15 7.33
C THR A 145 1.63 10.65 7.52
N TYR A 146 0.67 11.58 7.43
CA TYR A 146 -0.76 11.28 7.48
C TYR A 146 -1.40 11.56 6.13
N THR A 147 -2.39 10.74 5.78
CA THR A 147 -3.27 10.97 4.64
C THR A 147 -4.66 11.32 5.16
N PHE A 148 -5.15 12.50 4.81
CA PHE A 148 -6.52 12.93 5.10
C PHE A 148 -7.38 12.68 3.86
N HIS A 149 -8.58 12.13 4.09
CA HIS A 149 -9.60 11.96 3.07
C HIS A 149 -10.91 12.62 3.49
N ILE A 150 -11.57 13.23 2.52
CA ILE A 150 -12.99 13.59 2.58
C ILE A 150 -13.64 13.14 1.27
N MET A 151 -14.81 12.53 1.37
CA MET A 151 -15.54 11.93 0.28
C MET A 151 -17.00 12.33 0.37
N ASP A 152 -17.61 12.51 -0.80
CA ASP A 152 -19.03 12.69 -0.97
C ASP A 152 -19.51 11.68 -2.02
N THR A 153 -20.38 10.76 -1.60
CA THR A 153 -20.73 9.58 -2.41
C THR A 153 -21.54 9.90 -3.66
N TYR A 154 -22.26 11.03 -3.69
CA TYR A 154 -23.00 11.48 -4.88
C TYR A 154 -22.17 12.38 -5.80
N GLY A 155 -21.10 12.97 -5.27
CA GLY A 155 -20.14 13.78 -5.98
C GLY A 155 -20.54 15.24 -6.14
N ASP A 156 -21.65 15.67 -5.55
CA ASP A 156 -22.11 17.05 -5.51
C ASP A 156 -21.45 17.84 -4.36
N GLY A 157 -20.74 17.15 -3.46
CA GLY A 157 -19.97 17.76 -2.38
C GLY A 157 -20.86 18.31 -1.26
N VAL A 158 -20.27 19.04 -0.31
CA VAL A 158 -21.00 19.55 0.88
C VAL A 158 -21.81 20.83 0.65
N CYS A 159 -21.90 21.30 -0.60
CA CYS A 159 -22.61 22.52 -0.99
C CYS A 159 -22.99 22.40 -2.48
N CYS A 160 -24.15 22.81 -2.99
CA CYS A 160 -24.99 23.90 -2.50
C CYS A 160 -26.51 23.74 -2.78
N GLU A 161 -26.93 23.23 -3.94
CA GLU A 161 -28.37 23.12 -4.29
C GLU A 161 -29.18 22.31 -3.26
N TRP A 162 -28.48 21.46 -2.52
CA TRP A 162 -28.99 20.54 -1.52
C TRP A 162 -28.69 20.96 -0.08
N GLY A 163 -28.18 22.18 0.14
CA GLY A 163 -27.89 22.72 1.48
C GLY A 163 -26.57 23.47 1.53
N TYR A 164 -26.41 24.31 2.55
CA TYR A 164 -25.20 25.10 2.76
C TYR A 164 -24.33 24.50 3.86
N GLY A 165 -23.59 23.46 3.48
CA GLY A 165 -22.49 22.91 4.26
C GLY A 165 -21.14 23.49 3.86
N ASP A 166 -20.15 23.26 4.71
CA ASP A 166 -18.76 23.65 4.50
C ASP A 166 -17.81 22.77 5.32
N PHE A 167 -16.53 22.79 5.00
CA PHE A 167 -15.51 22.18 5.85
C PHE A 167 -14.18 22.93 5.78
N ALA A 168 -13.37 22.77 6.82
CA ALA A 168 -12.01 23.28 6.87
C ALA A 168 -11.11 22.32 7.65
N LEU A 169 -9.87 22.21 7.20
CA LEU A 169 -8.82 21.43 7.85
C LEU A 169 -7.66 22.35 8.20
N TYR A 170 -7.22 22.26 9.44
CA TYR A 170 -6.06 22.95 9.97
C TYR A 170 -5.01 21.94 10.41
N TRP A 171 -3.78 22.16 9.97
CA TRP A 171 -2.60 21.40 10.36
C TRP A 171 -1.56 22.35 10.93
N ASN A 172 -1.11 22.10 12.17
CA ASN A 172 -0.23 23.01 12.89
C ASN A 172 -0.79 24.45 12.93
N HIS A 173 -2.08 24.57 13.21
CA HIS A 173 -2.85 25.83 13.23
C HIS A 173 -2.92 26.59 11.88
N GLN A 174 -2.35 26.05 10.81
CA GLN A 174 -2.47 26.60 9.47
C GLN A 174 -3.62 25.94 8.73
N LYS A 175 -4.49 26.73 8.11
CA LYS A 175 -5.56 26.22 7.23
C LYS A 175 -4.91 25.62 5.98
N VAL A 176 -5.09 24.31 5.78
CA VAL A 176 -4.46 23.55 4.68
C VAL A 176 -5.48 23.00 3.68
N LEU A 177 -6.76 22.91 4.06
CA LEU A 177 -7.85 22.57 3.15
C LEU A 177 -9.12 23.32 3.56
N GLN A 178 -9.94 23.68 2.56
CA GLN A 178 -11.26 24.27 2.78
C GLN A 178 -12.19 23.85 1.64
N SER A 179 -13.46 23.63 1.95
CA SER A 179 -14.50 23.46 0.93
C SER A 179 -14.55 24.71 0.03
N ASN A 180 -14.39 24.49 -1.26
CA ASN A 180 -14.84 25.43 -2.29
C ASN A 180 -16.30 25.08 -2.63
N SER A 181 -17.08 26.04 -3.14
CA SER A 181 -18.49 25.85 -3.51
C SER A 181 -18.68 24.96 -4.76
N SER A 182 -17.81 23.98 -4.97
CA SER A 182 -17.77 23.11 -6.14
C SER A 182 -17.99 21.66 -5.76
N SER A 183 -18.68 20.95 -6.65
CA SER A 183 -18.89 19.50 -6.58
C SER A 183 -17.56 18.75 -6.46
N PHE A 184 -17.46 17.81 -5.54
CA PHE A 184 -16.34 16.88 -5.43
C PHE A 184 -16.85 15.49 -5.04
N LYS A 185 -16.23 14.44 -5.58
CA LYS A 185 -16.43 13.07 -5.07
C LYS A 185 -15.47 12.72 -3.95
N LYS A 186 -14.24 13.20 -4.06
CA LYS A 186 -13.16 12.91 -3.12
C LYS A 186 -12.11 14.01 -3.15
N GLN A 187 -11.58 14.35 -1.99
CA GLN A 187 -10.36 15.13 -1.85
C GLN A 187 -9.41 14.38 -0.90
N THR A 188 -8.13 14.37 -1.26
CA THR A 188 -7.06 13.74 -0.49
C THR A 188 -5.96 14.76 -0.24
N LEU A 189 -5.47 14.85 1.00
CA LEU A 189 -4.36 15.74 1.35
C LEU A 189 -3.30 15.02 2.18
N CYS A 190 -2.04 15.30 1.87
CA CYS A 190 -0.88 14.83 2.62
C CYS A 190 -0.52 15.81 3.74
N LEU A 191 -0.44 15.30 4.96
CA LEU A 191 -0.09 16.07 6.14
C LEU A 191 1.21 15.53 6.72
N SER A 192 2.19 16.40 6.91
CA SER A 192 3.47 16.05 7.55
C SER A 192 4.08 17.27 8.23
N GLN A 193 5.02 17.03 9.14
CA GLN A 193 5.93 18.06 9.63
C GLN A 193 7.38 17.56 9.51
N PRO A 194 8.29 18.36 8.91
CA PRO A 194 8.06 19.70 8.32
C PRO A 194 7.26 19.64 7.00
N GLN A 195 6.49 20.69 6.68
CA GLN A 195 5.72 20.81 5.42
C GLN A 195 6.59 20.90 4.14
N THR A 196 7.92 20.80 4.26
CA THR A 196 8.87 20.89 3.14
C THR A 196 9.03 19.58 2.37
N LEU A 197 8.38 18.51 2.81
CA LEU A 197 8.41 17.22 2.13
C LEU A 197 7.46 17.25 0.91
N ASN A 198 7.97 16.81 -0.24
CA ASN A 198 7.18 16.67 -1.45
C ASN A 198 6.54 15.29 -1.49
N PHE A 199 5.22 15.26 -1.60
CA PHE A 199 4.43 14.03 -1.71
C PHE A 199 3.72 13.95 -3.04
N SER A 200 3.50 12.71 -3.47
CA SER A 200 2.56 12.34 -4.51
C SER A 200 1.48 11.47 -3.90
N ILE A 201 0.24 11.64 -4.34
CA ILE A 201 -0.86 10.78 -3.91
C ILE A 201 -0.95 9.63 -4.90
N LEU A 202 -0.73 8.41 -4.43
CA LEU A 202 -1.04 7.20 -5.19
C LEU A 202 -2.52 6.89 -4.97
N ASN A 203 -3.32 6.94 -6.03
CA ASN A 203 -4.73 6.59 -6.01
C ASN A 203 -4.96 5.26 -6.74
N LEU A 204 -5.86 4.45 -6.19
CA LEU A 204 -6.51 3.36 -6.90
C LEU A 204 -7.98 3.70 -7.00
N GLU A 205 -8.52 3.69 -8.21
CA GLU A 205 -9.95 3.84 -8.47
C GLU A 205 -10.52 2.53 -9.01
N LEU A 206 -11.63 2.08 -8.44
CA LEU A 206 -12.34 0.87 -8.87
C LEU A 206 -13.67 1.26 -9.51
N TYR A 207 -14.00 0.70 -10.68
CA TYR A 207 -15.20 1.10 -11.43
C TYR A 207 -16.48 0.31 -11.07
N SER A 208 -16.40 -0.65 -10.14
CA SER A 208 -17.57 -1.40 -9.68
C SER A 208 -17.39 -1.99 -8.28
N TYR A 209 -18.51 -2.39 -7.66
CA TYR A 209 -18.51 -3.19 -6.44
C TYR A 209 -17.73 -4.48 -6.67
N SER A 210 -16.61 -4.61 -5.98
CA SER A 210 -15.86 -5.86 -5.98
C SER A 210 -15.51 -6.22 -4.55
N SER A 211 -16.43 -6.93 -3.90
CA SER A 211 -16.13 -7.69 -2.68
C SER A 211 -14.95 -8.65 -2.87
N ASP A 212 -14.63 -8.91 -4.13
CA ASP A 212 -13.70 -9.92 -4.59
C ASP A 212 -12.31 -9.33 -4.88
N ILE A 213 -12.13 -7.99 -4.79
CA ILE A 213 -10.84 -7.33 -4.92
C ILE A 213 -10.17 -7.17 -3.55
N GLU A 214 -8.97 -7.73 -3.44
CA GLU A 214 -8.03 -7.42 -2.38
C GLU A 214 -6.85 -6.66 -2.98
N TRP A 215 -6.19 -5.83 -2.17
CA TRP A 215 -4.95 -5.19 -2.62
C TRP A 215 -4.03 -4.93 -1.44
N ASP A 216 -2.75 -4.85 -1.74
CA ASP A 216 -1.68 -4.63 -0.78
C ASP A 216 -0.62 -3.73 -1.42
N ILE A 217 -0.22 -2.69 -0.70
CA ILE A 217 0.88 -1.81 -1.09
C ILE A 217 2.06 -2.17 -0.24
N VAL A 218 3.16 -2.57 -0.87
CA VAL A 218 4.38 -2.94 -0.17
C VAL A 218 5.54 -2.04 -0.59
N ASN A 219 6.48 -1.83 0.33
CA ASN A 219 7.77 -1.24 -0.03
C ASN A 219 8.71 -2.27 -0.68
N SER A 220 9.91 -1.84 -1.03
CA SER A 220 10.96 -2.70 -1.63
C SER A 220 11.40 -3.90 -0.77
N LYS A 221 11.01 -3.97 0.51
CA LYS A 221 11.27 -5.09 1.42
C LYS A 221 10.03 -5.98 1.61
N SER A 222 9.00 -5.85 0.77
CA SER A 222 7.71 -6.56 0.94
C SER A 222 7.01 -6.28 2.28
N ILE A 223 7.31 -5.14 2.91
CA ILE A 223 6.58 -4.70 4.11
C ILE A 223 5.29 -4.02 3.63
N SER A 224 4.15 -4.57 4.05
CA SER A 224 2.83 -4.00 3.77
C SER A 224 2.70 -2.66 4.47
N LEU A 225 2.46 -1.62 3.66
CA LEU A 225 2.24 -0.24 4.07
C LEU A 225 0.75 0.04 4.24
N LEU A 226 -0.07 -0.53 3.36
CA LEU A 226 -1.51 -0.33 3.34
C LEU A 226 -2.15 -1.53 2.66
N ARG A 227 -3.26 -2.00 3.22
CA ARG A 227 -3.91 -3.21 2.73
C ARG A 227 -5.42 -3.17 2.90
N HIS A 228 -6.11 -3.74 1.92
CA HIS A 228 -7.54 -4.04 1.99
C HIS A 228 -7.79 -5.54 1.82
N ARG A 229 -8.71 -6.07 2.64
CA ARG A 229 -9.21 -7.44 2.58
C ARG A 229 -10.69 -7.38 2.25
N GLY A 230 -11.09 -8.03 1.17
CA GLY A 230 -12.48 -8.08 0.73
C GLY A 230 -13.35 -8.65 1.85
N SER A 231 -14.28 -7.84 2.37
CA SER A 231 -15.36 -8.26 3.29
C SER A 231 -16.22 -7.11 3.80
N ARG A 232 -15.83 -5.84 3.65
CA ARG A 232 -16.72 -4.71 3.97
C ARG A 232 -17.18 -4.05 2.67
N ALA A 233 -18.48 -4.13 2.40
CA ALA A 233 -19.17 -3.37 1.37
C ALA A 233 -19.07 -1.87 1.67
N ILE A 234 -17.91 -1.29 1.41
CA ILE A 234 -17.72 0.15 1.38
C ILE A 234 -17.96 0.53 -0.08
N ARG A 235 -19.04 1.28 -0.31
CA ARG A 235 -19.32 1.91 -1.60
C ARG A 235 -18.09 2.71 -2.01
N ASP A 236 -17.57 2.46 -3.21
CA ASP A 236 -16.47 3.20 -3.83
C ASP A 236 -15.17 3.23 -3.01
N PHE A 237 -14.49 2.08 -2.88
CA PHE A 237 -13.16 2.01 -2.25
C PHE A 237 -12.08 2.59 -3.17
N ASN A 238 -12.15 3.89 -3.43
CA ASN A 238 -11.07 4.65 -4.00
C ASN A 238 -10.13 5.04 -2.86
N PHE A 239 -8.97 4.41 -2.72
CA PHE A 239 -7.99 4.86 -1.72
C PHE A 239 -7.03 5.88 -2.32
N GLY A 240 -6.46 6.72 -1.47
CA GLY A 240 -5.28 7.52 -1.81
C GLY A 240 -4.27 7.34 -0.69
N ILE A 241 -2.99 7.21 -1.01
CA ILE A 241 -1.94 7.20 0.01
C ILE A 241 -0.87 8.22 -0.33
N CYS A 242 -0.43 8.94 0.69
CA CYS A 242 0.68 9.87 0.58
C CYS A 242 2.00 9.11 0.56
N LEU A 243 2.68 9.20 -0.58
CA LEU A 243 4.03 8.68 -0.78
C LEU A 243 4.96 9.85 -0.98
N GLU A 244 6.15 9.79 -0.39
CA GLU A 244 7.20 10.74 -0.73
C GLU A 244 7.57 10.56 -2.22
N MET A 245 7.96 11.62 -2.91
CA MET A 245 8.22 11.53 -4.36
C MET A 245 9.28 10.47 -4.73
N ASN A 246 10.25 10.24 -3.86
CA ASN A 246 11.33 9.27 -4.07
C ASN A 246 11.02 7.90 -3.48
N GLU A 247 9.83 7.74 -2.87
CA GLU A 247 9.43 6.46 -2.33
C GLU A 247 8.99 5.53 -3.47
N CYS A 248 9.56 4.33 -3.43
CA CYS A 248 9.20 3.21 -4.28
C CYS A 248 8.25 2.30 -3.50
N VAL A 249 7.06 2.06 -4.08
CA VAL A 249 6.12 1.06 -3.61
C VAL A 249 5.59 0.23 -4.77
N HIS A 250 5.24 -1.01 -4.48
CA HIS A 250 4.58 -1.90 -5.42
C HIS A 250 3.15 -2.14 -4.94
N LEU A 251 2.20 -2.02 -5.86
CA LEU A 251 0.79 -2.28 -5.60
C LEU A 251 0.43 -3.64 -6.19
N GLY A 252 0.12 -4.60 -5.32
CA GLY A 252 -0.47 -5.87 -5.71
C GLY A 252 -1.99 -5.78 -5.64
N ILE A 253 -2.67 -6.03 -6.74
CA ILE A 253 -4.14 -6.10 -6.82
C ILE A 253 -4.53 -7.54 -7.13
N ARG A 254 -5.38 -8.11 -6.30
CA ARG A 254 -5.86 -9.47 -6.40
C ARG A 254 -7.36 -9.49 -6.65
N ASP A 255 -7.80 -10.17 -7.70
CA ASP A 255 -9.21 -10.46 -7.97
C ASP A 255 -9.50 -11.94 -7.68
N THR A 256 -10.18 -12.20 -6.57
CA THR A 256 -10.55 -13.56 -6.13
C THR A 256 -11.59 -14.22 -7.04
N SER A 257 -12.35 -13.43 -7.80
CA SER A 257 -13.35 -13.93 -8.75
C SER A 257 -12.75 -14.27 -10.11
N GLY A 258 -11.65 -13.60 -10.48
CA GLY A 258 -11.01 -13.65 -11.79
C GLY A 258 -11.85 -13.04 -12.93
N LYS A 259 -12.95 -12.34 -12.61
CA LYS A 259 -13.87 -11.78 -13.61
C LYS A 259 -13.39 -10.43 -14.15
N GLY A 260 -12.37 -9.84 -13.54
CA GLY A 260 -11.85 -8.54 -13.87
C GLY A 260 -12.72 -7.46 -13.28
N THR A 261 -12.17 -6.69 -12.35
CA THR A 261 -12.72 -5.40 -11.97
C THR A 261 -11.86 -4.32 -12.62
N PRO A 262 -12.43 -3.49 -13.51
CA PRO A 262 -11.68 -2.40 -14.08
C PRO A 262 -11.14 -1.49 -12.97
N TYR A 263 -9.89 -1.09 -13.09
CA TYR A 263 -9.25 -0.23 -12.14
C TYR A 263 -8.32 0.77 -12.84
N THR A 264 -8.13 1.92 -12.20
CA THR A 264 -7.15 2.93 -12.61
C THR A 264 -6.23 3.24 -11.45
N VAL A 265 -4.92 3.25 -11.71
CA VAL A 265 -3.91 3.68 -10.75
C VAL A 265 -3.28 4.96 -11.24
N THR A 266 -3.29 5.99 -10.38
CA THR A 266 -2.63 7.27 -10.66
C THR A 266 -1.65 7.64 -9.56
N ARG A 267 -0.58 8.35 -9.89
CA ARG A 267 0.32 8.99 -8.93
C ARG A 267 0.42 10.46 -9.25
N GLY A 268 -0.14 11.29 -8.36
CA GLY A 268 -0.45 12.68 -8.69
C GLY A 268 -1.44 12.73 -9.87
N ASP A 269 -1.09 13.49 -10.91
CA ASP A 269 -1.92 13.65 -12.11
C ASP A 269 -1.60 12.63 -13.22
N THR A 270 -0.63 11.74 -12.99
CA THR A 270 -0.17 10.77 -13.99
C THR A 270 -0.86 9.43 -13.80
N SER A 271 -1.47 8.89 -14.87
CA SER A 271 -1.95 7.50 -14.90
C SER A 271 -0.76 6.54 -15.05
N ILE A 272 -0.63 5.59 -14.12
CA ILE A 272 0.43 4.57 -14.11
C ILE A 272 -0.08 3.29 -14.78
N SER A 273 -1.28 2.85 -14.43
CA SER A 273 -1.86 1.62 -14.95
C SER A 273 -3.36 1.75 -15.06
N ASN A 274 -3.93 1.11 -16.08
CA ASN A 274 -5.37 0.94 -16.26
C ASN A 274 -5.62 -0.55 -16.52
N GLY A 275 -6.12 -1.26 -15.52
CA GLY A 275 -6.51 -2.66 -15.69
C GLY A 275 -7.93 -2.72 -16.19
N ASN A 276 -8.15 -3.28 -17.38
CA ASN A 276 -9.49 -3.47 -17.98
C ASN A 276 -9.78 -4.93 -18.33
N THR A 277 -8.92 -5.87 -17.93
CA THR A 277 -8.99 -7.29 -18.30
C THR A 277 -9.27 -8.16 -17.08
N SER A 278 -9.71 -9.41 -17.31
CA SER A 278 -9.72 -10.43 -16.27
C SER A 278 -8.28 -10.74 -15.83
N PHE A 279 -7.96 -10.44 -14.58
CA PHE A 279 -6.71 -10.84 -13.93
C PHE A 279 -7.05 -11.57 -12.63
N TYR A 280 -6.08 -12.29 -12.08
CA TYR A 280 -6.17 -12.83 -10.71
C TYR A 280 -5.20 -12.10 -9.79
N LEU A 281 -4.00 -11.84 -10.29
CA LEU A 281 -3.03 -10.95 -9.68
C LEU A 281 -2.51 -9.99 -10.75
N ASP A 282 -2.50 -8.71 -10.41
CA ASP A 282 -1.73 -7.71 -11.11
C ASP A 282 -0.78 -7.02 -10.12
N SER A 283 0.41 -6.71 -10.62
CA SER A 283 1.46 -6.04 -9.87
C SER A 283 1.86 -4.80 -10.61
N ILE A 284 1.75 -3.66 -9.94
CA ILE A 284 1.94 -2.35 -10.54
C ILE A 284 3.14 -1.72 -9.85
N ASN A 285 4.18 -1.49 -10.64
CA ASN A 285 5.29 -0.68 -10.21
C ASN A 285 4.88 0.80 -10.27
N THR A 286 4.97 1.50 -9.14
CA THR A 286 4.47 2.88 -9.02
C THR A 286 5.56 3.94 -9.15
N GLY A 287 6.80 3.55 -9.49
CA GLY A 287 7.91 4.46 -9.79
C GLY A 287 9.19 3.74 -10.25
N ASP A 288 10.28 4.48 -10.46
CA ASP A 288 11.56 3.92 -10.91
C ASP A 288 12.34 3.28 -9.75
N CYS A 289 11.79 2.21 -9.18
CA CYS A 289 12.33 1.48 -8.03
C CYS A 289 13.73 0.93 -8.27
N THR A 290 13.97 0.47 -9.49
CA THR A 290 15.20 -0.17 -9.93
C THR A 290 15.42 0.21 -11.38
N VAL A 291 16.61 0.72 -11.68
CA VAL A 291 17.05 0.96 -13.05
C VAL A 291 18.13 -0.05 -13.36
N CYS A 292 17.88 -0.91 -14.35
CA CYS A 292 18.86 -1.89 -14.80
C CYS A 292 19.90 -1.23 -15.71
N ALA A 293 21.13 -1.78 -15.70
CA ALA A 293 22.19 -1.29 -16.57
C ALA A 293 21.89 -1.64 -18.04
N GLU A 294 22.63 -1.04 -18.98
CA GLU A 294 22.55 -1.42 -20.39
C GLU A 294 22.86 -2.92 -20.57
N GLY A 295 22.02 -3.63 -21.33
CA GLY A 295 22.10 -5.08 -21.51
C GLY A 295 21.44 -5.90 -20.40
N GLN A 296 20.69 -5.26 -19.50
CA GLN A 296 19.91 -5.93 -18.46
C GLN A 296 18.45 -5.44 -18.45
N THR A 297 17.55 -6.34 -18.12
CA THR A 297 16.13 -6.06 -17.95
C THR A 297 15.67 -6.39 -16.53
N LEU A 298 14.70 -5.63 -16.02
CA LEU A 298 14.11 -5.86 -14.70
C LEU A 298 13.17 -7.07 -14.76
N LEU A 299 13.46 -8.09 -13.96
CA LEU A 299 12.55 -9.19 -13.67
C LEU A 299 11.82 -8.88 -12.37
N GLU A 300 10.49 -8.88 -12.42
CA GLU A 300 9.61 -8.69 -11.27
C GLU A 300 8.82 -9.96 -10.98
N PHE A 301 8.82 -10.39 -9.72
CA PHE A 301 8.08 -11.55 -9.26
C PHE A 301 7.22 -11.18 -8.05
N SER A 302 5.91 -11.29 -8.23
CA SER A 302 4.92 -10.87 -7.25
C SER A 302 3.95 -12.00 -6.97
N PHE A 303 3.58 -12.22 -5.71
CA PHE A 303 2.68 -13.31 -5.35
C PHE A 303 1.85 -13.05 -4.10
N PHE A 304 0.74 -13.76 -3.99
CA PHE A 304 -0.02 -13.91 -2.76
C PHE A 304 0.17 -15.32 -2.20
N THR A 305 0.53 -15.40 -0.92
CA THR A 305 0.39 -16.64 -0.18
C THR A 305 -1.07 -16.92 0.14
N ASP A 306 -1.33 -18.13 0.62
CA ASP A 306 -2.63 -18.65 1.00
C ASP A 306 -2.70 -18.82 2.54
N TYR A 307 -3.49 -19.77 3.05
CA TYR A 307 -3.58 -20.04 4.48
C TYR A 307 -2.42 -20.89 5.03
N THR A 308 -1.61 -21.54 4.18
CA THR A 308 -0.50 -22.43 4.54
C THR A 308 0.86 -21.96 3.96
N PRO A 309 1.25 -20.70 4.17
CA PRO A 309 2.39 -20.05 3.49
C PRO A 309 3.77 -20.68 3.77
N ALA A 310 3.87 -21.59 4.74
CA ALA A 310 5.11 -22.28 5.09
C ALA A 310 5.58 -23.27 4.01
N GLU A 311 4.69 -23.68 3.11
CA GLU A 311 4.99 -24.58 1.99
C GLU A 311 5.46 -23.85 0.73
N THR A 312 5.29 -22.53 0.71
CA THR A 312 5.54 -21.70 -0.46
C THR A 312 7.00 -21.32 -0.50
N SER A 313 7.69 -21.64 -1.59
CA SER A 313 9.05 -21.18 -1.88
C SER A 313 9.23 -20.95 -3.37
N TRP A 314 10.32 -20.29 -3.77
CA TRP A 314 10.63 -20.06 -5.17
C TRP A 314 12.12 -19.81 -5.37
N VAL A 315 12.58 -20.01 -6.60
CA VAL A 315 13.97 -19.85 -7.00
C VAL A 315 14.06 -19.33 -8.43
N LEU A 316 15.09 -18.54 -8.68
CA LEU A 316 15.55 -18.11 -9.99
C LEU A 316 16.96 -18.67 -10.21
N LEU A 317 17.11 -19.44 -11.27
CA LEU A 317 18.35 -20.07 -11.67
C LEU A 317 18.90 -19.45 -12.96
N ASP A 318 20.23 -19.38 -13.04
CA ASP A 318 20.94 -19.06 -14.27
C ASP A 318 20.99 -20.25 -15.24
N SER A 319 21.61 -20.07 -16.41
CA SER A 319 21.76 -21.15 -17.41
C SER A 319 22.64 -22.31 -16.94
N ASN A 320 23.38 -22.15 -15.84
CA ASN A 320 24.23 -23.16 -15.22
C ASN A 320 23.59 -23.78 -13.97
N ASN A 321 22.29 -23.55 -13.72
CA ASN A 321 21.57 -23.95 -12.50
C ASN A 321 22.15 -23.36 -11.20
N THR A 322 22.83 -22.22 -11.30
CA THR A 322 23.24 -21.42 -10.13
C THR A 322 22.08 -20.56 -9.67
N ILE A 323 21.88 -20.47 -8.36
CA ILE A 323 20.84 -19.63 -7.78
C ILE A 323 21.23 -18.16 -7.92
N VAL A 324 20.46 -17.42 -8.72
CA VAL A 324 20.55 -15.97 -8.87
C VAL A 324 19.79 -15.29 -7.71
N LEU A 325 18.58 -15.78 -7.43
CA LEU A 325 17.72 -15.28 -6.38
C LEU A 325 16.83 -16.40 -5.87
N GLN A 326 16.53 -16.44 -4.57
CA GLN A 326 15.60 -17.40 -3.98
C GLN A 326 14.99 -16.84 -2.70
N ASN A 327 13.83 -17.36 -2.32
CA ASN A 327 13.21 -17.11 -1.01
C ASN A 327 12.23 -18.26 -0.68
N GLY A 328 12.04 -18.61 0.59
CA GLY A 328 11.25 -19.81 0.89
C GLY A 328 10.80 -20.05 2.32
N ASP A 329 10.88 -19.07 3.20
CA ASP A 329 10.53 -19.29 4.60
C ASP A 329 10.10 -18.01 5.33
N GLY A 330 9.23 -18.19 6.33
CA GLY A 330 8.75 -17.09 7.18
C GLY A 330 7.66 -16.22 6.58
N TYR A 331 7.00 -16.67 5.50
CA TYR A 331 5.87 -15.95 4.94
C TYR A 331 4.65 -15.99 5.87
N ASN A 332 3.99 -14.84 5.99
CA ASN A 332 2.69 -14.71 6.65
C ASN A 332 1.54 -15.17 5.75
N THR A 333 0.44 -15.57 6.37
CA THR A 333 -0.76 -16.05 5.68
C THR A 333 -1.42 -14.96 4.85
N ASN A 334 -1.93 -15.38 3.69
CA ASN A 334 -2.68 -14.59 2.72
C ASN A 334 -1.95 -13.32 2.27
N ARG A 335 -0.64 -13.19 2.34
CA ARG A 335 0.08 -11.92 2.20
C ARG A 335 0.69 -11.72 0.81
N TYR A 336 0.67 -10.47 0.35
CA TYR A 336 1.33 -10.07 -0.88
C TYR A 336 2.83 -9.88 -0.65
N TYR A 337 3.62 -10.35 -1.60
CA TYR A 337 5.05 -10.16 -1.66
C TYR A 337 5.43 -9.72 -3.07
N HIS A 338 6.46 -8.86 -3.13
CA HIS A 338 7.04 -8.38 -4.35
C HIS A 338 8.57 -8.49 -4.26
N ASN A 339 9.16 -9.09 -5.29
CA ASN A 339 10.59 -9.30 -5.45
C ASN A 339 11.00 -8.82 -6.84
N GLN A 340 12.22 -8.35 -6.97
CA GLN A 340 12.75 -7.88 -8.24
C GLN A 340 14.26 -8.07 -8.33
N THR A 341 14.77 -8.27 -9.53
CA THR A 341 16.21 -8.30 -9.83
C THR A 341 16.47 -7.92 -11.29
N CYS A 342 17.61 -7.31 -11.58
CA CYS A 342 18.06 -7.15 -12.96
C CYS A 342 18.70 -8.45 -13.45
N ILE A 343 18.27 -8.92 -14.62
CA ILE A 343 18.83 -10.11 -15.29
C ILE A 343 19.43 -9.70 -16.65
N PRO A 344 20.48 -10.37 -17.15
CA PRO A 344 21.00 -10.10 -18.49
C PRO A 344 19.97 -10.43 -19.58
N ASP A 345 19.96 -9.64 -20.64
CA ASP A 345 18.96 -9.75 -21.72
C ASP A 345 19.08 -11.05 -22.54
N ASP A 346 20.29 -11.62 -22.62
CA ASP A 346 20.62 -12.77 -23.44
C ASP A 346 20.81 -14.08 -22.65
N GLU A 347 20.62 -14.04 -21.33
CA GLU A 347 20.83 -15.19 -20.47
C GLU A 347 19.53 -15.97 -20.24
N CYS A 348 19.53 -17.26 -20.55
CA CYS A 348 18.39 -18.14 -20.30
C CYS A 348 18.25 -18.43 -18.81
N MET A 349 17.21 -17.88 -18.18
CA MET A 349 16.90 -18.12 -16.77
C MET A 349 15.79 -19.15 -16.61
N THR A 350 15.80 -19.84 -15.46
CA THR A 350 14.71 -20.72 -15.04
C THR A 350 14.14 -20.20 -13.73
N PHE A 351 12.89 -19.75 -13.76
CA PHE A 351 12.11 -19.46 -12.56
C PHE A 351 11.34 -20.71 -12.16
N ALA A 352 11.33 -21.05 -10.87
CA ALA A 352 10.49 -22.11 -10.33
C ALA A 352 9.79 -21.66 -9.06
N SER A 353 8.45 -21.76 -9.03
CA SER A 353 7.66 -21.64 -7.82
C SER A 353 7.33 -23.02 -7.27
N ILE A 354 7.39 -23.16 -5.95
CA ILE A 354 7.30 -24.43 -5.24
C ILE A 354 6.22 -24.32 -4.16
N ASP A 355 5.30 -25.27 -4.17
CA ASP A 355 4.30 -25.53 -3.15
C ASP A 355 4.52 -26.94 -2.62
N SER A 356 5.07 -27.06 -1.41
CA SER A 356 5.49 -28.35 -0.89
C SER A 356 4.39 -29.32 -0.48
N LEU A 357 3.14 -28.85 -0.30
CA LEU A 357 2.01 -29.74 0.00
C LEU A 357 1.05 -29.91 -1.18
N GLY A 358 1.17 -29.06 -2.22
CA GLY A 358 0.39 -29.18 -3.45
C GLY A 358 -1.11 -29.01 -3.23
N ASP A 359 -1.53 -28.36 -2.14
CA ASP A 359 -2.93 -28.26 -1.72
C ASP A 359 -3.65 -27.01 -2.24
N GLY A 360 -3.01 -26.27 -3.15
CA GLY A 360 -3.60 -25.11 -3.81
C GLY A 360 -2.72 -23.88 -3.74
N GLY A 361 -1.41 -24.02 -3.95
CA GLY A 361 -0.40 -23.02 -3.67
C GLY A 361 -0.46 -21.69 -4.44
N MET A 362 0.67 -20.99 -4.32
CA MET A 362 0.93 -19.59 -4.66
C MET A 362 0.24 -19.05 -5.93
N MET A 363 -0.50 -17.95 -5.80
CA MET A 363 -0.92 -17.12 -6.94
C MET A 363 0.19 -16.11 -7.26
N TYR A 364 0.73 -16.13 -8.48
CA TYR A 364 1.86 -15.28 -8.84
C TYR A 364 1.73 -14.59 -10.20
N SER A 365 2.50 -13.51 -10.34
CA SER A 365 2.76 -12.78 -11.57
C SER A 365 4.27 -12.60 -11.71
N LEU A 366 4.80 -13.00 -12.85
CA LEU A 366 6.19 -12.86 -13.27
C LEU A 366 6.24 -11.95 -14.50
N LYS A 367 6.99 -10.84 -14.40
CA LYS A 367 7.09 -9.82 -15.45
C LYS A 367 8.53 -9.52 -15.81
N ILE A 368 8.79 -9.22 -17.08
CA ILE A 368 10.05 -8.70 -17.60
C ILE A 368 9.77 -7.32 -18.20
N GLY A 369 10.31 -6.28 -17.57
CA GLY A 369 9.82 -4.93 -17.80
C GLY A 369 8.30 -4.86 -17.59
N ASP A 370 7.57 -4.39 -18.58
CA ASP A 370 6.09 -4.31 -18.54
C ASP A 370 5.39 -5.59 -19.04
N GLU A 371 6.14 -6.55 -19.59
CA GLU A 371 5.57 -7.76 -20.19
C GLU A 371 5.34 -8.85 -19.13
N VAL A 372 4.13 -9.39 -19.10
CA VAL A 372 3.80 -10.54 -18.26
C VAL A 372 4.21 -11.83 -18.98
N ILE A 373 5.23 -12.50 -18.47
CA ILE A 373 5.74 -13.75 -19.05
C ILE A 373 5.19 -15.00 -18.35
N GLY A 374 4.75 -14.86 -17.09
CA GLY A 374 4.08 -15.89 -16.34
C GLY A 374 3.01 -15.27 -15.45
N ASN A 375 1.78 -15.77 -15.50
CA ASN A 375 0.72 -15.34 -14.60
C ASN A 375 -0.17 -16.53 -14.30
N ARG A 376 -0.29 -16.86 -13.02
CA ARG A 376 -1.16 -17.92 -12.56
C ARG A 376 -2.37 -17.37 -11.85
N GLY A 377 -3.51 -17.94 -12.26
CA GLY A 377 -4.81 -17.65 -11.69
C GLY A 377 -5.04 -18.24 -10.32
N LYS A 378 -6.29 -18.65 -10.03
CA LYS A 378 -6.66 -19.30 -8.75
C LYS A 378 -5.60 -20.31 -8.29
N PHE A 379 -5.33 -20.29 -6.98
CA PHE A 379 -4.67 -21.32 -6.17
C PHE A 379 -4.57 -22.68 -6.88
N HIS A 380 -3.38 -22.99 -7.42
CA HIS A 380 -3.13 -24.13 -8.29
C HIS A 380 -2.69 -25.35 -7.48
N THR A 381 -3.12 -26.55 -7.87
CA THR A 381 -2.90 -27.81 -7.13
C THR A 381 -1.59 -28.51 -7.52
N GLY A 382 -0.57 -27.76 -7.93
CA GLY A 382 0.71 -28.28 -8.42
C GLY A 382 1.88 -27.83 -7.55
N SER A 383 2.87 -28.70 -7.40
CA SER A 383 3.96 -28.58 -6.43
C SER A 383 5.20 -27.87 -6.92
N VAL A 384 5.49 -27.95 -8.21
CA VAL A 384 6.50 -27.12 -8.86
C VAL A 384 5.94 -26.62 -10.17
N GLU A 385 6.17 -25.34 -10.40
CA GLU A 385 5.88 -24.72 -11.66
C GLU A 385 7.10 -23.96 -12.17
N ARG A 386 7.45 -24.25 -13.42
CA ARG A 386 8.61 -23.67 -14.08
C ARG A 386 8.21 -22.68 -15.15
N GLU A 387 8.93 -21.59 -15.22
CA GLU A 387 8.91 -20.66 -16.33
C GLU A 387 10.33 -20.41 -16.85
N LYS A 388 10.50 -20.48 -18.17
CA LYS A 388 11.75 -20.20 -18.86
C LYS A 388 11.75 -18.75 -19.34
N ILE A 389 12.83 -18.04 -19.07
CA ILE A 389 12.98 -16.60 -19.32
C ILE A 389 14.13 -16.39 -20.30
N ASN A 390 13.90 -15.63 -21.37
CA ASN A 390 14.91 -15.34 -22.41
C ASN A 390 15.55 -16.60 -23.02
N CYS A 391 14.87 -17.74 -22.94
CA CYS A 391 15.35 -19.01 -23.47
C CYS A 391 14.83 -19.24 -24.89
N GLN A 392 15.64 -19.89 -25.73
CA GLN A 392 15.12 -20.52 -26.94
C GLN A 392 14.35 -21.78 -26.53
N ASN A 393 13.23 -22.08 -27.21
CA ASN A 393 12.52 -23.32 -26.96
C ASN A 393 13.45 -24.52 -27.19
N THR A 394 13.63 -25.36 -26.18
CA THR A 394 14.36 -26.61 -26.31
C THR A 394 13.57 -27.52 -27.25
N THR A 395 14.08 -27.74 -28.47
CA THR A 395 13.50 -28.68 -29.44
C THR A 395 14.45 -29.84 -29.65
N CYS A 396 14.00 -31.05 -29.34
CA CYS A 396 14.78 -32.25 -29.62
C CYS A 396 14.81 -32.56 -31.13
N SER A 397 15.86 -33.25 -31.58
CA SER A 397 15.99 -33.63 -32.99
C SER A 397 14.88 -34.60 -33.41
N PRO A 398 14.55 -34.73 -34.71
CA PRO A 398 13.56 -35.70 -35.17
C PRO A 398 13.84 -37.11 -34.66
N GLY A 399 12.85 -37.74 -34.03
CA GLY A 399 12.98 -39.05 -33.39
C GLY A 399 13.46 -39.01 -31.93
N GLN A 400 13.61 -37.83 -31.33
CA GLN A 400 13.84 -37.63 -29.91
C GLN A 400 12.67 -36.88 -29.25
N VAL A 401 12.56 -37.02 -27.94
CA VAL A 401 11.59 -36.36 -27.06
C VAL A 401 12.32 -35.79 -25.84
N LEU A 402 11.80 -34.68 -25.33
CA LEU A 402 12.41 -34.00 -24.19
C LEU A 402 11.97 -34.67 -22.88
N PHE A 403 12.94 -35.11 -22.09
CA PHE A 403 12.76 -35.51 -20.70
C PHE A 403 13.16 -34.35 -19.80
N GLU A 404 12.37 -34.07 -18.78
CA GLU A 404 12.72 -33.08 -17.76
C GLU A 404 12.39 -33.62 -16.37
N ILE A 405 13.21 -33.21 -15.40
CA ILE A 405 12.99 -33.49 -13.99
C ILE A 405 13.20 -32.23 -13.16
N ASP A 406 12.18 -31.92 -12.37
CA ASP A 406 12.29 -31.07 -11.20
C ASP A 406 12.53 -31.89 -9.95
N LEU A 407 13.37 -31.36 -9.09
CA LEU A 407 13.65 -31.98 -7.82
C LEU A 407 13.87 -30.91 -6.74
N VAL A 408 13.14 -31.01 -5.64
CA VAL A 408 13.42 -30.25 -4.42
C VAL A 408 14.02 -31.22 -3.41
N THR A 409 15.23 -30.94 -2.95
CA THR A 409 15.90 -31.79 -1.97
C THR A 409 15.29 -31.66 -0.57
N THR A 410 15.40 -32.75 0.19
CA THR A 410 14.86 -32.88 1.55
C THR A 410 15.85 -32.38 2.61
N ASP A 411 15.54 -32.59 3.89
CA ASP A 411 16.44 -32.36 5.02
C ASP A 411 17.71 -33.24 5.02
N GLN A 412 17.75 -34.32 4.23
CA GLN A 412 18.89 -35.22 4.07
C GLN A 412 19.20 -35.44 2.57
N PRO A 413 19.65 -34.39 1.87
CA PRO A 413 19.81 -34.39 0.42
C PRO A 413 20.76 -35.49 -0.08
N GLU A 414 21.74 -35.87 0.72
CA GLU A 414 22.73 -36.89 0.37
C GLU A 414 22.14 -38.30 0.23
N LEU A 415 20.94 -38.51 0.76
CA LEU A 415 20.22 -39.79 0.66
C LEU A 415 19.31 -39.87 -0.57
N LEU A 416 19.17 -38.77 -1.30
CA LEU A 416 18.35 -38.65 -2.50
C LEU A 416 19.21 -38.89 -3.76
N SER A 417 18.72 -39.74 -4.64
CA SER A 417 19.29 -39.97 -5.97
C SER A 417 18.21 -40.49 -6.90
N TRP A 418 18.43 -40.34 -8.20
CA TRP A 418 17.55 -40.91 -9.21
C TRP A 418 18.34 -41.44 -10.39
N GLU A 419 17.73 -42.40 -11.08
CA GLU A 419 18.26 -43.00 -12.30
C GLU A 419 17.14 -43.21 -13.32
N LEU A 420 17.42 -42.89 -14.57
CA LEU A 420 16.62 -43.25 -15.72
C LEU A 420 17.32 -44.41 -16.42
N ARG A 421 16.65 -45.56 -16.51
CA ARG A 421 17.21 -46.81 -17.03
C ARG A 421 16.45 -47.30 -18.25
N ASP A 422 17.11 -48.04 -19.13
CA ASP A 422 16.44 -48.78 -20.19
C ASP A 422 15.75 -50.05 -19.64
N LEU A 423 15.06 -50.79 -20.51
CA LEU A 423 14.41 -52.06 -20.14
C LEU A 423 15.39 -53.15 -19.67
N ASN A 424 16.68 -53.07 -20.05
CA ASN A 424 17.74 -53.96 -19.60
C ASN A 424 18.38 -53.52 -18.27
N ASN A 425 17.83 -52.49 -17.62
CA ASN A 425 18.34 -51.85 -16.41
C ASN A 425 19.71 -51.17 -16.58
N ILE A 426 20.07 -50.75 -17.79
CA ILE A 426 21.25 -49.91 -18.04
C ILE A 426 20.85 -48.47 -17.75
N THR A 427 21.60 -47.80 -16.87
CA THR A 427 21.41 -46.39 -16.54
C THR A 427 21.82 -45.51 -17.72
N ILE A 428 20.87 -44.71 -18.19
CA ILE A 428 21.03 -43.73 -19.29
C ILE A 428 21.35 -42.35 -18.71
N LEU A 429 20.63 -41.96 -17.66
CA LEU A 429 20.78 -40.68 -16.98
C LEU A 429 20.63 -40.88 -15.48
N ALA A 430 21.31 -40.07 -14.66
CA ALA A 430 21.21 -40.15 -13.21
C ALA A 430 21.54 -38.82 -12.54
N GLY A 431 20.96 -38.60 -11.37
CA GLY A 431 21.28 -37.48 -10.48
C GLY A 431 21.54 -37.98 -9.06
N SER A 432 22.58 -37.48 -8.41
CA SER A 432 23.01 -37.90 -7.06
C SER A 432 23.92 -36.85 -6.42
N ASN A 433 24.46 -37.14 -5.23
CA ASN A 433 25.41 -36.29 -4.51
C ASN A 433 24.86 -34.89 -4.19
N TYR A 434 23.57 -34.78 -3.94
CA TYR A 434 22.99 -33.53 -3.47
C TYR A 434 23.49 -33.25 -2.05
N THR A 435 23.96 -32.03 -1.79
CA THR A 435 24.57 -31.66 -0.50
C THR A 435 23.83 -30.53 0.20
N THR A 436 22.92 -29.86 -0.50
CA THR A 436 22.18 -28.70 0.00
C THR A 436 20.73 -29.09 0.25
N LYS A 437 20.22 -28.80 1.44
CA LYS A 437 18.83 -29.03 1.86
C LYS A 437 17.90 -28.02 1.20
N ASN A 438 16.65 -28.40 0.97
CA ASN A 438 15.59 -27.53 0.44
C ASN A 438 16.04 -26.77 -0.81
N ARG A 439 16.84 -27.43 -1.64
CA ARG A 439 17.39 -26.85 -2.86
C ARG A 439 16.67 -27.46 -4.04
N TYR A 440 16.26 -26.57 -4.93
CA TYR A 440 15.69 -26.94 -6.21
C TYR A 440 16.80 -27.27 -7.23
N TYR A 441 16.55 -28.31 -8.02
CA TYR A 441 17.37 -28.74 -9.15
C TYR A 441 16.45 -28.99 -10.34
N TYR A 442 16.94 -28.59 -11.51
CA TYR A 442 16.31 -28.81 -12.79
C TYR A 442 17.29 -29.49 -13.73
N GLN A 443 16.81 -30.49 -14.46
CA GLN A 443 17.58 -31.12 -15.52
C GLN A 443 16.66 -31.48 -16.69
N GLU A 444 17.17 -31.27 -17.91
CA GLU A 444 16.52 -31.66 -19.16
C GLU A 444 17.48 -32.46 -20.04
N GLU A 445 16.95 -33.39 -20.85
CA GLU A 445 17.74 -34.21 -21.78
C GLU A 445 16.88 -34.67 -22.97
N CYS A 446 17.44 -34.69 -24.18
CA CYS A 446 16.76 -35.21 -25.37
C CYS A 446 17.00 -36.71 -25.54
N LEU A 447 15.97 -37.51 -25.33
CA LEU A 447 16.05 -38.97 -25.37
C LEU A 447 15.35 -39.53 -26.61
N PRO A 448 15.75 -40.70 -27.15
CA PRO A 448 15.08 -41.28 -28.31
C PRO A 448 13.60 -41.61 -28.02
N ALA A 449 12.71 -41.22 -28.92
CA ALA A 449 11.25 -41.32 -28.76
C ALA A 449 10.72 -42.77 -28.69
N THR A 450 11.51 -43.74 -29.15
CA THR A 450 11.13 -45.15 -29.20
C THR A 450 11.65 -45.96 -28.01
N THR A 451 12.29 -45.32 -27.03
CA THR A 451 12.92 -46.02 -25.91
C THR A 451 11.98 -46.07 -24.72
N CYS A 452 11.63 -47.28 -24.30
CA CYS A 452 10.88 -47.52 -23.07
C CYS A 452 11.84 -47.40 -21.88
N LEU A 453 11.53 -46.52 -20.94
CA LEU A 453 12.42 -46.15 -19.83
C LEU A 453 11.77 -46.43 -18.47
N LYS A 454 12.62 -46.70 -17.48
CA LYS A 454 12.26 -46.90 -16.09
C LYS A 454 12.88 -45.80 -15.26
N PHE A 455 12.06 -45.02 -14.57
CA PHE A 455 12.54 -44.06 -13.59
C PHE A 455 12.67 -44.71 -12.22
N TRP A 456 13.82 -44.53 -11.57
CA TRP A 456 14.13 -45.02 -10.23
C TRP A 456 14.47 -43.82 -9.36
N LEU A 457 13.63 -43.53 -8.37
CA LEU A 457 13.95 -42.59 -7.31
C LEU A 457 14.35 -43.37 -6.06
N LEU A 458 15.54 -43.11 -5.55
CA LEU A 458 16.01 -43.66 -4.29
C LEU A 458 16.12 -42.52 -3.29
N ASP A 459 15.35 -42.62 -2.22
CA ASP A 459 15.43 -41.65 -1.13
C ASP A 459 15.16 -42.35 0.20
N ASN A 460 16.21 -42.41 1.01
CA ASN A 460 16.22 -43.05 2.33
C ASN A 460 16.04 -42.05 3.49
N SER A 461 15.62 -40.81 3.22
CA SER A 461 15.32 -39.82 4.26
C SER A 461 14.08 -40.21 5.07
N THR A 462 14.06 -39.80 6.34
CA THR A 462 12.96 -40.07 7.29
C THR A 462 12.02 -38.88 7.48
N THR A 463 12.18 -37.82 6.67
CA THR A 463 11.47 -36.54 6.81
C THR A 463 10.46 -36.33 5.69
N ILE A 464 9.38 -35.64 6.03
CA ILE A 464 8.34 -35.19 5.09
C ILE A 464 8.96 -34.30 4.03
N GLY A 465 8.66 -34.56 2.75
CA GLY A 465 8.98 -33.65 1.65
C GLY A 465 9.94 -34.21 0.60
N LYS A 466 9.42 -35.02 -0.32
CA LYS A 466 10.05 -35.29 -1.62
C LYS A 466 9.16 -34.70 -2.69
N ILE A 467 9.60 -33.61 -3.29
CA ILE A 467 8.92 -33.04 -4.46
C ILE A 467 9.77 -33.38 -5.68
N TYR A 468 9.17 -34.11 -6.60
CA TYR A 468 9.72 -34.26 -7.94
C TYR A 468 8.59 -34.21 -8.96
N VAL A 469 8.91 -33.61 -10.10
CA VAL A 469 8.00 -33.52 -11.23
C VAL A 469 8.73 -34.04 -12.44
N ILE A 470 8.21 -35.11 -13.05
CA ILE A 470 8.75 -35.66 -14.29
C ILE A 470 7.89 -35.17 -15.43
N THR A 471 8.52 -34.49 -16.38
CA THR A 471 7.87 -34.03 -17.61
C THR A 471 8.41 -34.82 -18.78
N TRP A 472 7.52 -35.36 -19.61
CA TRP A 472 7.85 -36.06 -20.84
C TRP A 472 7.18 -35.37 -22.01
N ASN A 473 8.00 -34.80 -22.89
CA ASN A 473 7.57 -34.07 -24.08
C ASN A 473 6.52 -32.99 -23.78
N GLY A 474 6.74 -32.22 -22.71
CA GLY A 474 5.86 -31.15 -22.25
C GLY A 474 4.66 -31.59 -21.39
N SER A 475 4.43 -32.89 -21.22
CA SER A 475 3.38 -33.42 -20.36
C SER A 475 3.95 -33.86 -19.01
N VAL A 476 3.38 -33.40 -17.90
CA VAL A 476 3.70 -33.94 -16.58
C VAL A 476 3.15 -35.36 -16.51
N ILE A 477 4.04 -36.35 -16.41
CA ILE A 477 3.68 -37.77 -16.34
C ILE A 477 3.66 -38.29 -14.89
N GLN A 478 4.42 -37.65 -14.00
CA GLN A 478 4.43 -37.98 -12.59
C GLN A 478 4.75 -36.74 -11.75
N GLU A 479 3.99 -36.60 -10.67
CA GLU A 479 4.16 -35.56 -9.66
C GLU A 479 3.96 -36.20 -8.27
N ARG A 480 4.69 -35.76 -7.24
CA ARG A 480 4.57 -36.36 -5.90
C ARG A 480 4.84 -35.38 -4.75
N TYR A 481 4.09 -35.56 -3.66
CA TYR A 481 4.00 -34.66 -2.49
C TYR A 481 3.88 -35.46 -1.16
N ASP A 482 4.92 -36.22 -0.77
CA ASP A 482 4.94 -37.08 0.47
C ASP A 482 4.16 -38.42 0.32
N ASP A 483 4.27 -39.51 1.09
CA ASP A 483 5.20 -40.05 2.08
C ASP A 483 5.24 -41.59 1.81
N LYS A 484 6.42 -42.21 1.66
CA LYS A 484 6.72 -43.66 1.47
C LYS A 484 6.47 -44.36 0.11
N PHE A 485 7.48 -45.15 -0.26
CA PHE A 485 7.62 -46.18 -1.31
C PHE A 485 8.30 -45.79 -2.61
N ASN A 486 9.26 -46.64 -3.02
CA ASN A 486 9.76 -46.77 -4.38
C ASN A 486 8.57 -47.11 -5.27
N GLU A 487 8.11 -46.16 -6.09
CA GLU A 487 7.08 -46.43 -7.08
C GLU A 487 7.70 -46.56 -8.46
N PHE A 488 7.13 -47.49 -9.21
CA PHE A 488 7.47 -47.85 -10.58
C PHE A 488 6.34 -47.34 -11.45
N PHE A 489 6.66 -46.60 -12.51
CA PHE A 489 5.67 -46.09 -13.45
C PHE A 489 6.06 -46.50 -14.87
N GLU A 490 5.07 -46.93 -15.65
CA GLU A 490 5.12 -47.20 -17.09
C GLU A 490 4.02 -46.33 -17.73
N ASP A 491 4.37 -45.46 -18.67
CA ASP A 491 3.39 -44.67 -19.43
C ASP A 491 3.83 -44.42 -20.88
N GLY A 492 3.08 -45.04 -21.80
CA GLY A 492 2.88 -44.63 -23.19
C GLY A 492 3.52 -45.50 -24.27
N ASP A 493 2.82 -46.54 -24.76
CA ASP A 493 3.15 -47.40 -25.93
C ASP A 493 4.65 -47.84 -26.08
N CYS A 494 5.51 -47.66 -25.08
CA CYS A 494 5.52 -48.39 -23.81
C CYS A 494 5.27 -47.42 -22.63
#